data_AF-A0A7S3SFF7-F1
#
_entry.id   AF-A0A7S3SFF7-F1
#
_cell.length_a   1.000
_cell.length_b   1.000
_cell.length_c   1.000
_cell.angle_alpha   90.00
_cell.angle_beta   90.00
_cell.angle_gamma   90.00
#
_symmetry.space_group_name_H-M   'P 1'
#
loop_
_entity.id
_entity.type
_entity.pdbx_description
1 polymer ?
#
loop_
_entity_poly.entity_id
_entity_poly.type
_entity_poly.pdbx_seq_one_letter_code
_entity_poly.pdbx_strand_id
1 'polypeptide(L)'
;EEKPAEPQAKAGLTGAAAVKALRDRSRAGILDCKKALAECDGDMEAAMAWLKKKGVAKADKKAGNIAVEGNIASYVHFNSKLAVLVEVNSETDFVASNAIFKEFTADLAMQLAANDTVVAISSDDVPAEQKAKAKELEMAKEDLAGKPDNIKEKIVAGRLSKKFEELALMNQKWLKDEDKTVGQVLKETIAKLGENIVVRRFARLNLGEGLQKKDDDFAAGVEKELAKYRSADGAPKEEKPKEEPTAEAPKEEAPKEEEKKEAVPISAAMVKELRERSGAGILDSKKALSECGGDTDKAMEWLKKKGMAKADKKAGNLSAEGAIASYVHFNQKIGVIVEVNSETDFVAINEIFKEFAADVAMQIAANPNVTCITTAELDPAVIE
;
A
#
# COMPACT_ATOMS: atom_id res chain seq x y z
N GLU A 1 -3.99 -56.78 59.58
CA GLU A 1 -4.44 -56.68 58.17
C GLU A 1 -4.59 -55.21 57.84
N GLU A 2 -3.63 -54.65 57.12
CA GLU A 2 -3.73 -53.30 56.59
C GLU A 2 -4.16 -53.43 55.13
N LYS A 3 -5.38 -52.97 54.81
CA LYS A 3 -5.90 -52.99 53.44
C LYS A 3 -4.97 -52.14 52.55
N PRO A 4 -4.59 -52.62 51.35
CA PRO A 4 -3.83 -51.79 50.43
C PRO A 4 -4.73 -50.61 50.00
N ALA A 5 -4.17 -49.40 50.08
CA ALA A 5 -4.83 -48.19 49.63
C ALA A 5 -5.25 -48.31 48.16
N GLU A 6 -6.53 -48.10 47.88
CA GLU A 6 -7.03 -47.99 46.51
C GLU A 6 -6.31 -46.85 45.78
N PRO A 7 -5.98 -47.01 44.48
CA PRO A 7 -5.40 -45.94 43.70
C PRO A 7 -6.44 -44.82 43.59
N GLN A 8 -6.17 -43.68 44.21
CA GLN A 8 -6.97 -42.47 44.05
C GLN A 8 -7.05 -42.13 42.55
N ALA A 9 -8.28 -42.02 42.04
CA ALA A 9 -8.57 -41.92 40.63
C ALA A 9 -7.90 -40.69 39.98
N LYS A 10 -7.24 -40.89 38.82
CA LYS A 10 -6.78 -39.88 37.84
C LYS A 10 -7.92 -39.00 37.26
N ALA A 11 -9.11 -38.96 37.87
CA ALA A 11 -10.33 -38.37 37.31
C ALA A 11 -10.33 -36.83 37.27
N GLY A 12 -9.46 -36.16 38.05
CA GLY A 12 -9.36 -34.69 38.08
C GLY A 12 -8.62 -34.07 36.89
N LEU A 13 -7.66 -34.79 36.30
CA LEU A 13 -6.72 -34.26 35.29
C LEU A 13 -7.28 -34.29 33.86
N THR A 14 -8.32 -35.09 33.61
CA THR A 14 -8.97 -35.23 32.28
C THR A 14 -10.47 -34.87 32.31
N GLY A 15 -10.96 -34.35 33.44
CA GLY A 15 -12.38 -34.01 33.65
C GLY A 15 -12.85 -32.80 32.83
N ALA A 16 -14.16 -32.53 32.88
CA ALA A 16 -14.78 -31.47 32.08
C ALA A 16 -14.16 -30.08 32.28
N ALA A 17 -13.71 -29.76 33.50
CA ALA A 17 -13.01 -28.51 33.81
C ALA A 17 -11.64 -28.42 33.10
N ALA A 18 -10.87 -29.51 33.10
CA ALA A 18 -9.60 -29.59 32.37
C ALA A 18 -9.82 -29.49 30.86
N VAL A 19 -10.82 -30.19 30.32
CA VAL A 19 -11.20 -30.09 28.89
C VAL A 19 -11.59 -28.65 28.53
N LYS A 20 -12.37 -27.98 29.38
CA LYS A 20 -12.76 -26.58 29.19
C LYS A 20 -11.53 -25.66 29.22
N ALA A 21 -10.64 -25.79 30.20
CA ALA A 21 -9.43 -24.98 30.30
C ALA A 21 -8.51 -25.17 29.08
N LEU A 22 -8.33 -26.41 28.62
CA LEU A 22 -7.53 -26.70 27.43
C LEU A 22 -8.17 -26.13 26.18
N ARG A 23 -9.50 -26.23 26.06
CA ARG A 23 -10.25 -25.62 24.94
C ARG A 23 -10.15 -24.10 24.95
N ASP A 24 -10.28 -23.47 26.10
CA ASP A 24 -10.23 -22.00 26.21
C ASP A 24 -8.84 -21.48 25.80
N ARG A 25 -7.77 -22.22 26.10
CA ARG A 25 -6.38 -21.89 25.72
C ARG A 25 -6.02 -22.27 24.28
N SER A 26 -6.41 -23.45 23.82
CA SER A 26 -6.03 -23.99 22.50
C SER A 26 -6.98 -23.59 21.37
N ARG A 27 -8.23 -23.25 21.71
CA ARG A 27 -9.37 -23.11 20.80
C ARG A 27 -9.75 -24.36 20.01
N ALA A 28 -9.14 -25.52 20.31
CA ALA A 28 -9.44 -26.78 19.63
C ALA A 28 -10.85 -27.31 19.97
N GLY A 29 -11.35 -28.22 19.14
CA GLY A 29 -12.63 -28.91 19.37
C GLY A 29 -12.65 -29.68 20.68
N ILE A 30 -13.82 -29.77 21.34
CA ILE A 30 -14.00 -30.42 22.65
C ILE A 30 -13.49 -31.88 22.63
N LEU A 31 -13.79 -32.61 21.55
CA LEU A 31 -13.34 -34.00 21.39
C LEU A 31 -11.83 -34.13 21.23
N ASP A 32 -11.19 -33.17 20.54
CA ASP A 32 -9.74 -33.16 20.41
C ASP A 32 -9.07 -32.82 21.74
N CYS A 33 -9.62 -31.86 22.50
CA CYS A 33 -9.13 -31.52 23.84
C CYS A 33 -9.24 -32.72 24.80
N LYS A 34 -10.38 -33.42 24.78
CA LYS A 34 -10.59 -34.63 25.59
C LYS A 34 -9.59 -35.73 25.20
N LYS A 35 -9.36 -35.94 23.90
CA LYS A 35 -8.36 -36.91 23.42
C LYS A 35 -6.95 -36.50 23.81
N ALA A 36 -6.58 -35.24 23.64
CA ALA A 36 -5.25 -34.73 23.98
C ALA A 36 -4.95 -34.93 25.47
N LEU A 37 -5.88 -34.57 26.36
CA LEU A 37 -5.72 -34.81 27.80
C LEU A 37 -5.62 -36.30 28.12
N ALA A 38 -6.38 -37.16 27.45
CA ALA A 38 -6.28 -38.61 27.67
C ALA A 38 -4.92 -39.18 27.23
N GLU A 39 -4.41 -38.77 26.06
CA GLU A 39 -3.13 -39.22 25.50
C GLU A 39 -1.91 -38.64 26.23
N CYS A 40 -2.10 -37.54 26.96
CA CYS A 40 -1.05 -36.86 27.70
C CYS A 40 -1.23 -36.99 29.22
N ASP A 41 -1.99 -37.97 29.71
CA ASP A 41 -2.23 -38.22 31.14
C ASP A 41 -2.74 -36.97 31.91
N GLY A 42 -3.40 -36.05 31.20
CA GLY A 42 -3.93 -34.79 31.70
C GLY A 42 -2.89 -33.69 31.93
N ASP A 43 -1.66 -33.87 31.47
CA ASP A 43 -0.66 -32.80 31.38
C ASP A 43 -1.10 -31.77 30.34
N MET A 44 -1.29 -30.52 30.79
CA MET A 44 -1.76 -29.43 29.95
C MET A 44 -0.78 -28.97 28.88
N GLU A 45 0.52 -28.90 29.19
CA GLU A 45 1.52 -28.45 28.23
C GLU A 45 1.77 -29.53 27.17
N ALA A 46 1.83 -30.79 27.59
CA ALA A 46 1.92 -31.92 26.68
C ALA A 46 0.67 -32.03 25.80
N ALA A 47 -0.53 -31.83 26.36
CA ALA A 47 -1.78 -31.82 25.59
C ALA A 47 -1.83 -30.65 24.60
N MET A 48 -1.33 -29.46 24.95
CA MET A 48 -1.20 -28.31 24.04
C MET A 48 -0.25 -28.65 22.87
N ALA A 49 0.91 -29.23 23.15
CA ALA A 49 1.87 -29.64 22.12
C ALA A 49 1.28 -30.73 21.21
N TRP A 50 0.55 -31.68 21.79
CA TRP A 50 -0.15 -32.73 21.04
C TRP A 50 -1.23 -32.16 20.12
N LEU A 51 -2.06 -31.23 20.62
CA LEU A 51 -3.07 -30.55 19.82
C LEU A 51 -2.45 -29.76 18.67
N LYS A 52 -1.35 -29.06 18.92
CA LYS A 52 -0.60 -28.32 17.89
C LYS A 52 -0.14 -29.27 16.78
N LYS A 53 0.55 -30.35 17.14
CA LYS A 53 1.05 -31.34 16.17
C LYS A 53 -0.07 -31.99 15.36
N LYS A 54 -1.16 -32.38 16.03
CA LYS A 54 -2.31 -33.02 15.38
C LYS A 54 -3.11 -32.05 14.51
N GLY A 55 -3.23 -30.80 14.95
CA GLY A 55 -3.89 -29.73 14.22
C GLY A 55 -3.21 -29.45 12.88
N VAL A 56 -1.88 -29.36 12.87
CA VAL A 56 -1.10 -29.19 11.62
C VAL A 56 -1.34 -30.37 10.65
N ALA A 57 -1.35 -31.61 11.14
CA ALA A 57 -1.64 -32.77 10.30
C ALA A 57 -3.10 -32.77 9.76
N LYS A 58 -4.05 -32.18 10.49
CA LYS A 58 -5.42 -31.97 9.99
C LYS A 58 -5.50 -30.85 8.96
N ALA A 59 -4.68 -29.80 9.12
CA ALA A 59 -4.60 -28.70 8.17
C ALA A 59 -4.21 -29.19 6.78
N ASP A 60 -3.22 -30.09 6.68
CA ASP A 60 -2.80 -30.68 5.41
C ASP A 60 -3.95 -31.44 4.71
N LYS A 61 -4.85 -32.07 5.48
CA LYS A 61 -6.03 -32.77 4.93
C LYS A 61 -7.13 -31.83 4.45
N LYS A 62 -7.08 -30.55 4.84
CA LYS A 62 -8.07 -29.53 4.46
C LYS A 62 -7.67 -28.77 3.20
N ALA A 63 -6.42 -28.88 2.74
CA ALA A 63 -5.92 -28.15 1.57
C ALA A 63 -6.75 -28.37 0.29
N GLY A 64 -7.42 -29.53 0.16
CA GLY A 64 -8.29 -29.83 -0.99
C GLY A 64 -9.72 -29.28 -0.89
N ASN A 65 -10.12 -28.69 0.24
CA ASN A 65 -11.45 -28.11 0.40
C ASN A 65 -11.54 -26.80 -0.38
N ILE A 66 -12.69 -26.57 -1.02
CA ILE A 66 -12.94 -25.33 -1.76
C ILE A 66 -13.09 -24.17 -0.76
N ALA A 67 -12.24 -23.15 -0.92
CA ALA A 67 -12.27 -21.92 -0.15
C ALA A 67 -12.60 -20.74 -1.09
N VAL A 68 -13.85 -20.26 -1.04
CA VAL A 68 -14.35 -19.16 -1.88
C VAL A 68 -14.79 -17.94 -1.07
N GLU A 69 -14.95 -18.11 0.24
CA GLU A 69 -15.17 -17.01 1.17
C GLU A 69 -13.82 -16.39 1.57
N GLY A 70 -13.78 -15.54 2.59
CA GLY A 70 -12.56 -14.86 3.04
C GLY A 70 -12.65 -13.34 2.97
N ASN A 71 -11.50 -12.67 3.03
CA ASN A 71 -11.39 -11.22 3.02
C ASN A 71 -10.20 -10.73 2.17
N ILE A 72 -10.23 -9.43 1.87
CA ILE A 72 -9.09 -8.68 1.38
C ILE A 72 -8.56 -7.83 2.53
N ALA A 73 -7.26 -7.92 2.78
CA ALA A 73 -6.55 -7.06 3.71
C ALA A 73 -5.63 -6.10 2.96
N SER A 74 -5.47 -4.90 3.49
CA SER A 74 -4.62 -3.85 2.94
C SER A 74 -3.62 -3.36 3.96
N TYR A 75 -2.41 -3.01 3.51
CA TYR A 75 -1.45 -2.26 4.31
C TYR A 75 -0.89 -1.12 3.47
N VAL A 76 -0.98 0.10 3.98
CA VAL A 76 -0.33 1.29 3.42
C VAL A 76 0.76 1.71 4.41
N HIS A 77 1.99 1.82 3.95
CA HIS A 77 3.09 2.22 4.80
C HIS A 77 2.95 3.68 5.25
N PHE A 78 3.53 4.05 6.39
CA PHE A 78 3.31 5.36 7.01
C PHE A 78 3.69 6.55 6.10
N ASN A 79 4.59 6.34 5.14
CA ASN A 79 5.02 7.36 4.18
C ASN A 79 4.15 7.41 2.90
N SER A 80 3.11 6.57 2.81
CA SER A 80 2.23 6.44 1.63
C SER A 80 2.95 6.10 0.31
N LYS A 81 4.20 5.63 0.37
CA LYS A 81 4.99 5.28 -0.83
C LYS A 81 4.96 3.79 -1.17
N LEU A 82 4.34 2.99 -0.33
CA LEU A 82 4.22 1.55 -0.49
C LEU A 82 2.83 1.12 0.00
N ALA A 83 2.14 0.32 -0.80
CA ALA A 83 0.92 -0.35 -0.39
C ALA A 83 0.85 -1.79 -0.87
N VAL A 84 0.12 -2.61 -0.13
CA VAL A 84 -0.16 -4.00 -0.45
C VAL A 84 -1.65 -4.28 -0.28
N LEU A 85 -2.21 -5.06 -1.20
CA LEU A 85 -3.45 -5.82 -1.00
C LEU A 85 -3.15 -7.31 -1.00
N VAL A 86 -3.80 -8.06 -0.13
CA VAL A 86 -3.76 -9.52 -0.12
C VAL A 86 -5.17 -10.10 -0.01
N GLU A 87 -5.50 -11.05 -0.87
CA GLU A 87 -6.74 -11.82 -0.81
C GLU A 87 -6.46 -13.15 -0.11
N VAL A 88 -7.18 -13.42 0.97
CA VAL A 88 -7.09 -14.68 1.72
C VAL A 88 -8.47 -15.30 1.80
N ASN A 89 -8.60 -16.52 1.31
CA ASN A 89 -9.85 -17.25 1.28
C ASN A 89 -10.01 -18.19 2.48
N SER A 90 -11.26 -18.44 2.83
CA SER A 90 -11.70 -19.47 3.79
C SER A 90 -12.86 -20.28 3.22
N GLU A 91 -13.20 -21.41 3.85
CA GLU A 91 -14.38 -22.19 3.46
C GLU A 91 -15.68 -21.42 3.73
N THR A 92 -15.77 -20.72 4.86
CA THR A 92 -16.98 -19.96 5.27
C THR A 92 -16.72 -18.48 5.59
N ASP A 93 -17.79 -17.69 5.53
CA ASP A 93 -17.83 -16.27 5.92
C ASP A 93 -17.70 -16.07 7.45
N PHE A 94 -18.13 -17.06 8.24
CA PHE A 94 -17.92 -17.10 9.68
C PHE A 94 -16.43 -17.06 10.04
N VAL A 95 -15.59 -17.83 9.34
CA VAL A 95 -14.14 -17.78 9.51
C VAL A 95 -13.57 -16.46 9.00
N ALA A 96 -14.02 -15.96 7.85
CA ALA A 96 -13.59 -14.67 7.31
C ALA A 96 -13.85 -13.49 8.28
N SER A 97 -14.93 -13.58 9.06
CA SER A 97 -15.30 -12.57 10.06
C SER A 97 -14.58 -12.73 11.41
N ASN A 98 -13.87 -13.84 11.62
CA ASN A 98 -13.19 -14.17 12.88
C ASN A 98 -12.00 -13.22 13.15
N ALA A 99 -11.80 -12.84 14.42
CA ALA A 99 -10.71 -11.94 14.81
C ALA A 99 -9.31 -12.51 14.52
N ILE A 100 -9.10 -13.82 14.73
CA ILE A 100 -7.82 -14.50 14.46
C ILE A 100 -7.52 -14.48 12.96
N PHE A 101 -8.54 -14.71 12.13
CA PHE A 101 -8.41 -14.64 10.68
C PHE A 101 -8.03 -13.23 10.24
N LYS A 102 -8.79 -12.22 10.70
CA LYS A 102 -8.53 -10.81 10.38
C LYS A 102 -7.12 -10.36 10.78
N GLU A 103 -6.68 -10.70 11.98
CA GLU A 103 -5.32 -10.41 12.45
C GLU A 103 -4.28 -11.06 11.52
N PHE A 104 -4.43 -12.36 11.20
CA PHE A 104 -3.54 -13.06 10.29
C PHE A 104 -3.45 -12.37 8.92
N THR A 105 -4.59 -11.97 8.35
CA THR A 105 -4.60 -11.31 7.02
C THR A 105 -3.98 -9.91 7.03
N ALA A 106 -4.17 -9.15 8.12
CA ALA A 106 -3.54 -7.85 8.30
C ALA A 106 -2.01 -7.98 8.47
N ASP A 107 -1.57 -8.95 9.27
CA ASP A 107 -0.14 -9.25 9.43
C ASP A 107 0.50 -9.70 8.12
N LEU A 108 -0.23 -10.47 7.31
CA LEU A 108 0.25 -10.92 6.02
C LEU A 108 0.42 -9.76 5.02
N ALA A 109 -0.48 -8.77 5.04
CA ALA A 109 -0.32 -7.56 4.24
C ALA A 109 0.94 -6.78 4.65
N MET A 110 1.21 -6.66 5.95
CA MET A 110 2.44 -6.05 6.47
C MET A 110 3.70 -6.86 6.13
N GLN A 111 3.64 -8.20 6.23
CA GLN A 111 4.71 -9.12 5.83
C GLN A 111 5.12 -8.90 4.37
N LEU A 112 4.14 -8.81 3.47
CA LEU A 112 4.36 -8.58 2.04
C LEU A 112 4.95 -7.20 1.75
N ALA A 113 4.60 -6.19 2.55
CA ALA A 113 5.19 -4.86 2.46
C ALA A 113 6.65 -4.85 2.94
N ALA A 114 6.98 -5.65 3.96
CA ALA A 114 8.33 -5.74 4.50
C ALA A 114 9.32 -6.55 3.64
N ASN A 115 8.82 -7.38 2.71
CA ASN A 115 9.67 -8.24 1.87
C ASN A 115 9.50 -7.88 0.39
N ASP A 116 10.40 -7.04 -0.11
CA ASP A 116 10.38 -6.56 -1.50
C ASP A 116 10.68 -7.67 -2.53
N THR A 117 11.39 -8.72 -2.14
CA THR A 117 11.74 -9.86 -3.00
C THR A 117 10.56 -10.78 -3.33
N VAL A 118 9.49 -10.77 -2.53
CA VAL A 118 8.36 -11.67 -2.76
C VAL A 118 7.57 -11.23 -3.99
N VAL A 119 7.44 -12.13 -4.96
CA VAL A 119 6.69 -11.93 -6.21
C VAL A 119 5.60 -12.96 -6.43
N ALA A 120 5.53 -14.01 -5.60
CA ALA A 120 4.61 -15.13 -5.76
C ALA A 120 4.18 -15.70 -4.39
N ILE A 121 3.04 -16.39 -4.35
CA ILE A 121 2.56 -17.05 -3.12
C ILE A 121 3.44 -18.27 -2.81
N SER A 122 3.61 -19.17 -3.78
CA SER A 122 4.52 -20.30 -3.72
C SER A 122 5.58 -20.25 -4.84
N SER A 123 6.61 -21.08 -4.75
CA SER A 123 7.62 -21.22 -5.80
C SER A 123 7.03 -21.72 -7.12
N ASP A 124 5.93 -22.46 -7.06
CA ASP A 124 5.20 -22.94 -8.23
C ASP A 124 4.49 -21.80 -8.97
N ASP A 125 4.07 -20.76 -8.24
CA ASP A 125 3.36 -19.59 -8.77
C ASP A 125 4.29 -18.55 -9.42
N VAL A 126 5.61 -18.71 -9.32
CA VAL A 126 6.55 -17.78 -9.98
C VAL A 126 6.34 -17.83 -11.50
N PRO A 127 6.20 -16.68 -12.19
CA PRO A 127 5.90 -16.65 -13.63
C PRO A 127 6.87 -17.46 -14.48
N ALA A 128 6.36 -18.18 -15.48
CA ALA A 128 7.16 -19.07 -16.34
C ALA A 128 8.30 -18.34 -17.06
N GLU A 129 8.07 -17.08 -17.48
CA GLU A 129 9.09 -16.23 -18.08
C GLU A 129 10.25 -15.94 -17.12
N GLN A 130 9.93 -15.59 -15.86
CA GLN A 130 10.95 -15.37 -14.83
C GLN A 130 11.71 -16.67 -14.51
N LYS A 131 11.01 -17.81 -14.49
CA LYS A 131 11.64 -19.13 -14.31
C LYS A 131 12.62 -19.46 -15.44
N ALA A 132 12.20 -19.24 -16.69
CA ALA A 132 13.01 -19.48 -17.88
C ALA A 132 14.25 -18.57 -17.91
N LYS A 133 14.07 -17.27 -17.70
CA LYS A 133 15.16 -16.29 -17.64
C LYS A 133 16.14 -16.60 -16.51
N ALA A 134 15.64 -16.96 -15.33
CA ALA A 134 16.51 -17.35 -14.22
C ALA A 134 17.32 -18.61 -14.55
N LYS A 135 16.71 -19.61 -15.19
CA LYS A 135 17.41 -20.84 -15.62
C LYS A 135 18.50 -20.55 -16.63
N GLU A 136 18.21 -19.72 -17.63
CA GLU A 136 19.19 -19.31 -18.65
C GLU A 136 20.40 -18.63 -18.00
N LEU A 137 20.17 -17.64 -17.13
CA LEU A 137 21.21 -16.92 -16.43
C LEU A 137 22.07 -17.84 -15.53
N GLU A 138 21.44 -18.79 -14.82
CA GLU A 138 22.17 -19.74 -14.00
C GLU A 138 23.00 -20.72 -14.83
N MET A 139 22.49 -21.18 -15.98
CA MET A 139 23.21 -22.07 -16.89
C MET A 139 24.42 -21.38 -17.57
N ALA A 140 24.35 -20.06 -17.74
CA ALA A 140 25.41 -19.26 -18.35
C ALA A 140 26.57 -18.91 -17.40
N LYS A 141 26.50 -19.28 -16.11
CA LYS A 141 27.57 -18.95 -15.15
C LYS A 141 28.86 -19.70 -15.43
N GLU A 142 29.98 -18.98 -15.40
CA GLU A 142 31.33 -19.51 -15.69
C GLU A 142 31.75 -20.64 -14.74
N ASP A 143 31.22 -20.67 -13.52
CA ASP A 143 31.52 -21.71 -12.53
C ASP A 143 30.95 -23.10 -12.89
N LEU A 144 30.13 -23.16 -13.94
CA LEU A 144 29.64 -24.39 -14.54
C LEU A 144 30.52 -24.88 -15.71
N ALA A 145 31.49 -24.09 -16.16
CA ALA A 145 32.42 -24.49 -17.20
C ALA A 145 33.22 -25.73 -16.79
N GLY A 146 33.41 -26.66 -17.72
CA GLY A 146 34.14 -27.92 -17.50
C GLY A 146 33.38 -29.00 -16.70
N LYS A 147 32.18 -28.72 -16.19
CA LYS A 147 31.33 -29.76 -15.56
C LYS A 147 30.54 -30.55 -16.61
N PRO A 148 30.25 -31.84 -16.39
CA PRO A 148 29.31 -32.60 -17.23
C PRO A 148 27.88 -32.01 -17.15
N ASP A 149 27.10 -32.12 -18.23
CA ASP A 149 25.78 -31.46 -18.33
C ASP A 149 24.79 -31.93 -17.26
N ASN A 150 24.77 -33.22 -16.94
CA ASN A 150 23.95 -33.77 -15.85
C ASN A 150 24.30 -33.19 -14.46
N ILE A 151 25.55 -32.75 -14.26
CA ILE A 151 25.99 -32.09 -13.03
C ILE A 151 25.57 -30.62 -13.06
N LYS A 152 25.70 -29.93 -14.19
CA LYS A 152 25.22 -28.55 -14.35
C LYS A 152 23.72 -28.46 -14.07
N GLU A 153 22.93 -29.36 -14.66
CA GLU A 153 21.47 -29.39 -14.46
C GLU A 153 21.09 -29.56 -13.00
N LYS A 154 21.73 -30.47 -12.26
CA LYS A 154 21.49 -30.66 -10.83
C LYS A 154 21.87 -29.43 -10.01
N ILE A 155 23.01 -28.80 -10.31
CA ILE A 155 23.45 -27.58 -9.62
C ILE A 155 22.45 -26.45 -9.88
N VAL A 156 22.09 -26.22 -11.13
CA VAL A 156 21.15 -25.17 -11.52
C VAL A 156 19.77 -25.42 -10.93
N ALA A 157 19.27 -26.67 -10.93
CA ALA A 157 18.00 -27.01 -10.30
C ALA A 157 18.00 -26.65 -8.80
N GLY A 158 19.06 -26.96 -8.06
CA GLY A 158 19.20 -26.57 -6.66
C GLY A 158 19.24 -25.06 -6.44
N ARG A 159 19.99 -24.33 -7.30
CA ARG A 159 20.05 -22.85 -7.25
C ARG A 159 18.71 -22.21 -7.55
N LEU A 160 18.00 -22.70 -8.55
CA LEU A 160 16.67 -22.23 -8.92
C LEU A 160 15.64 -22.52 -7.83
N SER A 161 15.68 -23.71 -7.21
CA SER A 161 14.82 -24.03 -6.06
C SER A 161 14.98 -22.99 -4.96
N LYS A 162 16.22 -22.73 -4.53
CA LYS A 162 16.51 -21.73 -3.50
C LYS A 162 16.04 -20.33 -3.90
N LYS A 163 16.33 -19.92 -5.14
CA LYS A 163 15.91 -18.62 -5.67
C LYS A 163 14.39 -18.46 -5.68
N PHE A 164 13.64 -19.49 -6.11
CA PHE A 164 12.18 -19.41 -6.15
C PHE A 164 11.56 -19.50 -4.76
N GLU A 165 12.19 -20.16 -3.80
CA GLU A 165 11.80 -20.09 -2.39
C GLU A 165 11.99 -18.68 -1.82
N GLU A 166 13.10 -17.99 -2.15
CA GLU A 166 13.34 -16.59 -1.74
C GLU A 166 12.32 -15.61 -2.34
N LEU A 167 11.76 -15.94 -3.51
CA LEU A 167 10.72 -15.17 -4.21
C LEU A 167 9.29 -15.53 -3.76
N ALA A 168 9.11 -16.62 -3.00
CA ALA A 168 7.82 -17.15 -2.60
C ALA A 168 7.44 -16.76 -1.17
N LEU A 169 6.22 -16.28 -0.97
CA LEU A 169 5.69 -15.86 0.32
C LEU A 169 5.70 -16.99 1.36
N MET A 170 5.25 -18.19 0.99
CA MET A 170 5.08 -19.31 1.94
C MET A 170 6.40 -19.76 2.60
N ASN A 171 7.53 -19.49 1.94
CA ASN A 171 8.87 -19.85 2.40
C ASN A 171 9.51 -18.76 3.25
N GLN A 172 8.98 -17.53 3.23
CA GLN A 172 9.53 -16.43 4.02
C GLN A 172 9.38 -16.68 5.51
N LYS A 173 10.34 -16.14 6.28
CA LYS A 173 10.24 -16.07 7.74
C LYS A 173 9.11 -15.15 8.17
N TRP A 174 8.38 -15.54 9.20
CA TRP A 174 7.27 -14.74 9.70
C TRP A 174 7.78 -13.55 10.51
N LEU A 175 7.34 -12.33 10.17
CA LEU A 175 7.83 -11.09 10.76
C LEU A 175 7.70 -11.04 12.29
N LYS A 176 6.65 -11.65 12.85
CA LYS A 176 6.43 -11.67 14.30
C LYS A 176 7.15 -12.82 15.03
N ASP A 177 7.68 -13.79 14.28
CA ASP A 177 8.27 -15.03 14.82
C ASP A 177 9.21 -15.67 13.76
N GLU A 178 10.48 -15.29 13.77
CA GLU A 178 11.47 -15.73 12.76
C GLU A 178 11.82 -17.24 12.85
N ASP A 179 11.39 -17.93 13.91
CA ASP A 179 11.54 -19.39 14.00
C ASP A 179 10.61 -20.11 13.03
N LYS A 180 9.57 -19.42 12.54
CA LYS A 180 8.55 -20.00 11.65
C LYS A 180 8.55 -19.37 10.27
N THR A 181 8.05 -20.13 9.30
CA THR A 181 7.70 -19.59 7.99
C THR A 181 6.24 -19.16 7.92
N VAL A 182 5.90 -18.31 6.94
CA VAL A 182 4.51 -17.94 6.64
C VAL A 182 3.64 -19.19 6.46
N GLY A 183 4.13 -20.19 5.71
CA GLY A 183 3.39 -21.44 5.50
C GLY A 183 3.13 -22.22 6.79
N GLN A 184 4.06 -22.19 7.75
CA GLN A 184 3.83 -22.81 9.07
C GLN A 184 2.80 -22.05 9.88
N VAL A 185 2.85 -20.72 9.88
CA VAL A 185 1.85 -19.88 10.56
C VAL A 185 0.46 -20.08 9.94
N LEU A 186 0.35 -20.17 8.61
CA LEU A 186 -0.90 -20.50 7.93
C LEU A 186 -1.46 -21.85 8.40
N LYS A 187 -0.63 -22.90 8.48
CA LYS A 187 -1.06 -24.22 9.00
C LYS A 187 -1.49 -24.16 10.46
N GLU A 188 -0.80 -23.39 11.30
CA GLU A 188 -1.20 -23.14 12.69
C GLU A 188 -2.56 -22.43 12.76
N THR A 189 -2.82 -21.48 11.87
CA THR A 189 -4.10 -20.75 11.77
C THR A 189 -5.23 -21.68 11.31
N ILE A 190 -5.01 -22.51 10.28
CA ILE A 190 -5.97 -23.55 9.83
C ILE A 190 -6.27 -24.52 10.97
N ALA A 191 -5.26 -24.95 11.72
CA ALA A 191 -5.43 -25.84 12.85
C ALA A 191 -6.32 -25.24 13.96
N LYS A 192 -6.19 -23.94 14.21
CA LYS A 192 -6.99 -23.21 15.20
C LYS A 192 -8.41 -22.95 14.74
N LEU A 193 -8.60 -22.58 13.47
CA LEU A 193 -9.91 -22.18 12.93
C LEU A 193 -10.70 -23.37 12.39
N GLY A 194 -10.04 -24.48 12.08
CA GLY A 194 -10.69 -25.73 11.68
C GLY A 194 -11.25 -25.71 10.26
N GLU A 195 -10.83 -24.79 9.41
CA GLU A 195 -11.22 -24.67 7.99
C GLU A 195 -9.99 -24.41 7.13
N ASN A 196 -10.06 -24.81 5.86
CA ASN A 196 -9.05 -24.48 4.86
C ASN A 196 -8.93 -22.96 4.73
N ILE A 197 -7.69 -22.49 4.66
CA ILE A 197 -7.36 -21.09 4.44
C ILE A 197 -6.32 -21.04 3.34
N VAL A 198 -6.59 -20.21 2.33
CA VAL A 198 -5.75 -20.11 1.14
C VAL A 198 -5.34 -18.66 0.96
N VAL A 199 -4.05 -18.37 0.98
CA VAL A 199 -3.57 -17.07 0.50
C VAL A 199 -3.61 -17.13 -1.02
N ARG A 200 -4.52 -16.39 -1.65
CA ARG A 200 -4.83 -16.58 -3.07
C ARG A 200 -3.92 -15.77 -3.98
N ARG A 201 -3.75 -14.49 -3.66
CA ARG A 201 -2.99 -13.53 -4.46
C ARG A 201 -2.71 -12.28 -3.64
N PHE A 202 -1.76 -11.49 -4.12
CA PHE A 202 -1.49 -10.16 -3.61
C PHE A 202 -1.16 -9.21 -4.76
N ALA A 203 -1.28 -7.92 -4.48
CA ALA A 203 -0.77 -6.84 -5.31
C ALA A 203 0.04 -5.91 -4.43
N ARG A 204 1.15 -5.40 -4.96
CA ARG A 204 2.00 -4.42 -4.28
C ARG A 204 2.27 -3.27 -5.23
N LEU A 205 2.20 -2.05 -4.71
CA LEU A 205 2.61 -0.85 -5.42
C LEU A 205 3.73 -0.16 -4.65
N ASN A 206 4.80 0.17 -5.36
CA ASN A 206 5.81 1.13 -4.91
C ASN A 206 5.63 2.43 -5.69
N LEU A 207 5.59 3.56 -5.01
CA LEU A 207 5.39 4.86 -5.62
C LEU A 207 6.47 5.13 -6.68
N GLY A 208 6.03 5.46 -7.89
CA GLY A 208 6.89 5.78 -9.02
C GLY A 208 7.57 4.56 -9.65
N GLU A 209 7.13 3.34 -9.33
CA GLU A 209 7.63 2.13 -10.00
C GLU A 209 7.39 2.22 -11.51
N GLY A 210 8.45 2.00 -12.30
CA GLY A 210 8.40 2.11 -13.76
C GLY A 210 8.52 3.55 -14.31
N LEU A 211 8.53 4.59 -13.47
CA LEU A 211 8.78 5.96 -13.91
C LEU A 211 10.28 6.24 -13.92
N GLN A 212 10.82 6.69 -15.07
CA GLN A 212 12.17 7.21 -15.15
C GLN A 212 12.15 8.69 -14.74
N LYS A 213 12.74 9.01 -13.58
CA LYS A 213 13.10 10.40 -13.26
C LYS A 213 14.09 10.87 -14.33
N LYS A 214 13.74 11.91 -15.09
CA LYS A 214 14.75 12.62 -15.86
C LYS A 214 15.77 13.15 -14.86
N ASP A 215 17.01 12.69 -14.96
CA ASP A 215 18.14 13.36 -14.32
C ASP A 215 18.35 14.70 -15.03
N ASP A 216 17.45 15.64 -14.77
CA ASP A 216 17.65 17.03 -15.14
C ASP A 216 18.72 17.54 -14.19
N ASP A 217 19.93 17.77 -14.71
CA ASP A 217 21.04 18.37 -14.00
C ASP A 217 20.54 19.63 -13.27
N PHE A 218 20.27 19.47 -11.98
CA PHE A 218 19.63 20.49 -11.16
C PHE A 218 20.48 21.77 -11.16
N ALA A 219 21.81 21.64 -11.31
CA ALA A 219 22.71 22.77 -11.45
C ALA A 219 22.47 23.51 -12.78
N ALA A 220 22.28 22.79 -13.90
CA ALA A 220 21.94 23.41 -15.18
C ALA A 220 20.55 24.06 -15.16
N GLY A 221 19.58 23.46 -14.46
CA GLY A 221 18.24 24.03 -14.27
C GLY A 221 18.26 25.32 -13.43
N VAL A 222 19.00 25.30 -12.32
CA VAL A 222 19.21 26.46 -11.44
C VAL A 222 19.98 27.57 -12.17
N GLU A 223 21.02 27.24 -12.93
CA GLU A 223 21.79 28.21 -13.70
C GLU A 223 20.97 28.86 -14.82
N LYS A 224 20.10 28.07 -15.48
CA LYS A 224 19.18 28.57 -16.51
C LYS A 224 18.09 29.48 -15.93
N GLU A 225 17.65 29.22 -14.71
CA GLU A 225 16.72 30.09 -13.98
C GLU A 225 17.41 31.36 -13.48
N LEU A 226 18.61 31.26 -12.90
CA LEU A 226 19.44 32.39 -12.48
C LEU A 226 19.86 33.28 -13.65
N ALA A 227 20.10 32.69 -14.83
CA ALA A 227 20.42 33.43 -16.05
C ALA A 227 19.27 34.36 -16.49
N LYS A 228 18.01 34.07 -16.15
CA LYS A 228 16.88 34.98 -16.40
C LYS A 228 16.97 36.28 -15.58
N TYR A 229 17.72 36.25 -14.48
CA TYR A 229 17.91 37.38 -13.56
C TYR A 229 19.31 38.03 -13.68
N ARG A 230 20.25 37.41 -14.41
CA ARG A 230 21.56 38.02 -14.73
C ARG A 230 21.42 38.91 -15.96
N SER A 231 21.72 40.20 -15.81
CA SER A 231 21.92 41.08 -16.97
C SER A 231 23.28 40.77 -17.60
N ALA A 232 23.43 41.01 -18.91
CA ALA A 232 24.57 40.56 -19.72
C ALA A 232 25.97 41.06 -19.27
N ASP A 233 26.05 41.96 -18.29
CA ASP A 233 27.31 42.54 -17.80
C ASP A 233 27.64 42.25 -16.32
N GLY A 234 26.99 41.26 -15.69
CA GLY A 234 27.51 40.68 -14.44
C GLY A 234 27.47 41.55 -13.18
N ALA A 235 26.67 42.63 -13.15
CA ALA A 235 26.36 43.37 -11.92
C ALA A 235 24.92 43.06 -11.45
N PRO A 236 24.62 43.05 -10.13
CA PRO A 236 23.25 43.02 -9.65
C PRO A 236 22.49 44.23 -10.23
N LYS A 237 21.27 44.04 -10.73
CA LYS A 237 20.38 45.18 -10.99
C LYS A 237 20.09 45.85 -9.64
N GLU A 238 20.82 46.91 -9.33
CA GLU A 238 20.36 47.89 -8.35
C GLU A 238 19.06 48.51 -8.87
N GLU A 239 17.95 48.24 -8.19
CA GLU A 239 16.80 49.13 -8.28
C GLU A 239 17.22 50.46 -7.66
N LYS A 240 17.47 51.47 -8.51
CA LYS A 240 17.59 52.85 -8.05
C LYS A 240 16.30 53.23 -7.30
N PRO A 241 16.39 53.89 -6.14
CA PRO A 241 15.23 54.49 -5.49
C PRO A 241 14.58 55.46 -6.48
N LYS A 242 13.27 55.34 -6.68
CA LYS A 242 12.50 56.34 -7.44
C LYS A 242 12.64 57.68 -6.74
N GLU A 243 13.26 58.65 -7.41
CA GLU A 243 13.20 60.06 -7.04
C GLU A 243 11.73 60.52 -7.02
N GLU A 244 11.39 61.30 -6.00
CA GLU A 244 10.13 62.04 -5.89
C GLU A 244 9.98 62.97 -7.10
N PRO A 245 8.83 63.00 -7.78
CA PRO A 245 8.59 64.01 -8.80
C PRO A 245 8.26 65.34 -8.12
N THR A 246 9.15 66.31 -8.31
CA THR A 246 8.89 67.74 -8.12
C THR A 246 7.71 68.18 -8.97
N ALA A 247 6.90 69.04 -8.37
CA ALA A 247 5.67 69.58 -8.92
C ALA A 247 5.91 70.40 -10.20
N GLU A 248 5.16 70.10 -11.25
CA GLU A 248 4.90 71.02 -12.35
C GLU A 248 3.41 71.02 -12.69
N ALA A 249 2.87 72.22 -12.87
CA ALA A 249 1.43 72.51 -13.00
C ALA A 249 0.85 72.11 -14.38
N PRO A 250 -0.47 71.91 -14.49
CA PRO A 250 -1.08 71.05 -15.50
C PRO A 250 -1.32 71.73 -16.85
N LYS A 251 -1.13 70.97 -17.93
CA LYS A 251 -1.82 71.22 -19.21
C LYS A 251 -2.97 70.24 -19.38
N GLU A 252 -4.11 70.84 -19.69
CA GLU A 252 -5.46 70.32 -19.76
C GLU A 252 -5.68 69.59 -21.10
N GLU A 253 -5.98 68.29 -21.07
CA GLU A 253 -6.63 67.57 -22.18
C GLU A 253 -7.64 66.55 -21.63
N ALA A 254 -8.79 66.49 -22.30
CA ALA A 254 -10.09 65.99 -21.84
C ALA A 254 -10.16 64.46 -21.53
N PRO A 255 -11.09 64.02 -20.65
CA PRO A 255 -11.13 62.67 -20.13
C PRO A 255 -11.75 61.66 -21.12
N LYS A 256 -11.09 60.51 -21.27
CA LYS A 256 -11.77 59.24 -21.62
C LYS A 256 -12.04 58.49 -20.33
N GLU A 257 -13.30 58.19 -20.08
CA GLU A 257 -13.76 57.36 -18.96
C GLU A 257 -13.18 55.95 -19.06
N GLU A 258 -12.24 55.63 -18.18
CA GLU A 258 -12.03 54.27 -17.72
C GLU A 258 -12.67 54.17 -16.32
N GLU A 259 -13.65 53.28 -16.18
CA GLU A 259 -14.25 52.94 -14.90
C GLU A 259 -13.15 52.48 -13.92
N LYS A 260 -12.78 53.36 -13.00
CA LYS A 260 -11.99 53.00 -11.82
C LYS A 260 -12.84 52.08 -10.94
N LYS A 261 -12.61 50.76 -11.03
CA LYS A 261 -12.98 49.85 -9.94
C LYS A 261 -12.31 50.33 -8.66
N GLU A 262 -13.11 50.68 -7.66
CA GLU A 262 -12.64 51.01 -6.32
C GLU A 262 -11.74 49.87 -5.80
N ALA A 263 -10.48 50.19 -5.49
CA ALA A 263 -9.53 49.22 -4.96
C ALA A 263 -9.89 48.90 -3.51
N VAL A 264 -10.72 47.88 -3.30
CA VAL A 264 -11.00 47.34 -1.98
C VAL A 264 -9.67 46.86 -1.37
N PRO A 265 -9.28 47.33 -0.16
CA PRO A 265 -8.01 46.94 0.45
C PRO A 265 -8.04 45.46 0.81
N ILE A 266 -7.22 44.67 0.11
CA ILE A 266 -7.10 43.23 0.36
C ILE A 266 -6.32 43.02 1.67
N SER A 267 -7.03 42.63 2.72
CA SER A 267 -6.39 42.34 4.01
C SER A 267 -5.68 40.99 4.02
N ALA A 268 -4.68 40.85 4.88
CA ALA A 268 -4.01 39.56 5.10
C ALA A 268 -4.98 38.47 5.61
N ALA A 269 -6.02 38.87 6.34
CA ALA A 269 -7.07 37.98 6.83
C ALA A 269 -7.89 37.39 5.68
N MET A 270 -8.28 38.22 4.69
CA MET A 270 -9.03 37.75 3.51
C MET A 270 -8.18 36.80 2.66
N VAL A 271 -6.89 37.12 2.49
CA VAL A 271 -5.97 36.21 1.80
C VAL A 271 -5.87 34.88 2.54
N LYS A 272 -5.72 34.91 3.88
CA LYS A 272 -5.65 33.70 4.70
C LYS A 272 -6.93 32.86 4.59
N GLU A 273 -8.10 33.48 4.72
CA GLU A 273 -9.40 32.81 4.60
C GLU A 273 -9.57 32.15 3.23
N LEU A 274 -9.28 32.89 2.15
CA LEU A 274 -9.38 32.34 0.80
C LEU A 274 -8.41 31.17 0.59
N ARG A 275 -7.20 31.23 1.15
CA ARG A 275 -6.24 30.12 1.11
C ARG A 275 -6.72 28.89 1.85
N GLU A 276 -7.28 29.08 3.04
CA GLU A 276 -7.82 27.99 3.85
C GLU A 276 -9.00 27.31 3.14
N ARG A 277 -9.85 28.07 2.45
CA ARG A 277 -10.99 27.54 1.69
C ARG A 277 -10.61 26.92 0.34
N SER A 278 -9.64 27.50 -0.38
CA SER A 278 -9.30 27.10 -1.76
C SER A 278 -8.08 26.19 -1.89
N GLY A 279 -7.20 26.16 -0.88
CA GLY A 279 -5.87 25.54 -0.97
C GLY A 279 -4.84 26.31 -1.83
N ALA A 280 -5.19 27.49 -2.38
CA ALA A 280 -4.33 28.19 -3.34
C ALA A 280 -3.07 28.85 -2.72
N GLY A 281 -2.08 29.14 -3.59
CA GLY A 281 -0.88 29.93 -3.26
C GLY A 281 -1.19 31.32 -2.68
N ILE A 282 -0.29 31.93 -1.88
CA ILE A 282 -0.51 33.27 -1.29
C ILE A 282 -0.72 34.29 -2.40
N LEU A 283 0.15 34.23 -3.42
CA LEU A 283 0.12 35.12 -4.57
C LEU A 283 -1.12 34.91 -5.42
N ASP A 284 -1.51 33.67 -5.69
CA ASP A 284 -2.72 33.35 -6.45
C ASP A 284 -3.99 33.82 -5.70
N SER A 285 -4.04 33.66 -4.38
CA SER A 285 -5.17 34.11 -3.54
C SER A 285 -5.27 35.64 -3.48
N LYS A 286 -4.13 36.32 -3.28
CA LYS A 286 -4.08 37.79 -3.32
C LYS A 286 -4.50 38.32 -4.69
N LYS A 287 -4.04 37.69 -5.76
CA LYS A 287 -4.43 38.05 -7.12
C LYS A 287 -5.93 37.83 -7.37
N ALA A 288 -6.46 36.68 -6.97
CA ALA A 288 -7.89 36.38 -7.12
C ALA A 288 -8.78 37.39 -6.39
N LEU A 289 -8.44 37.74 -5.14
CA LEU A 289 -9.14 38.79 -4.39
C LEU A 289 -9.05 40.14 -5.08
N SER A 290 -7.89 40.49 -5.65
CA SER A 290 -7.72 41.75 -6.37
C SER A 290 -8.59 41.84 -7.62
N GLU A 291 -8.64 40.78 -8.42
CA GLU A 291 -9.42 40.71 -9.65
C GLU A 291 -10.94 40.70 -9.36
N CYS A 292 -11.32 40.19 -8.19
CA CYS A 292 -12.72 40.06 -7.76
C CYS A 292 -13.17 41.18 -6.80
N GLY A 293 -12.36 42.22 -6.59
CA GLY A 293 -12.72 43.35 -5.73
C GLY A 293 -12.92 42.98 -4.26
N GLY A 294 -12.14 42.01 -3.76
CA GLY A 294 -12.23 41.52 -2.39
C GLY A 294 -13.38 40.54 -2.11
N ASP A 295 -14.19 40.21 -3.11
CA ASP A 295 -15.27 39.23 -2.97
C ASP A 295 -14.71 37.80 -2.91
N THR A 296 -14.79 37.16 -1.74
CA THR A 296 -14.23 35.83 -1.49
C THR A 296 -14.87 34.75 -2.36
N ASP A 297 -16.17 34.79 -2.60
CA ASP A 297 -16.87 33.75 -3.36
C ASP A 297 -16.58 33.87 -4.86
N LYS A 298 -16.55 35.10 -5.41
CA LYS A 298 -16.07 35.33 -6.78
C LYS A 298 -14.59 34.96 -6.94
N ALA A 299 -13.76 35.23 -5.93
CA ALA A 299 -12.36 34.84 -5.94
C ALA A 299 -12.17 33.31 -5.93
N MET A 300 -13.02 32.57 -5.21
CA MET A 300 -13.06 31.10 -5.27
C MET A 300 -13.38 30.58 -6.67
N GLU A 301 -14.42 31.11 -7.34
CA GLU A 301 -14.75 30.73 -8.71
C GLU A 301 -13.63 31.09 -9.70
N TRP A 302 -13.02 32.26 -9.54
CA TRP A 302 -11.89 32.70 -10.34
C TRP A 302 -10.71 31.75 -10.20
N LEU A 303 -10.35 31.37 -8.97
CA LEU A 303 -9.29 30.41 -8.67
C LEU A 303 -9.59 29.04 -9.28
N LYS A 304 -10.83 28.56 -9.19
CA LYS A 304 -11.25 27.29 -9.80
C LYS A 304 -11.04 27.31 -11.31
N LYS A 305 -11.53 28.35 -12.00
CA LYS A 305 -11.39 28.49 -13.46
C LYS A 305 -9.94 28.61 -13.90
N LYS A 306 -9.13 29.42 -13.20
CA LYS A 306 -7.70 29.57 -13.51
C LYS A 306 -6.89 28.32 -13.15
N GLY A 307 -7.26 27.63 -12.08
CA GLY A 307 -6.66 26.38 -11.64
C GLY A 307 -6.81 25.29 -12.70
N MET A 308 -8.02 25.09 -13.23
CA MET A 308 -8.27 24.13 -14.32
C MET A 308 -7.39 24.41 -15.55
N ALA A 309 -7.34 25.67 -16.01
CA ALA A 309 -6.50 26.04 -17.16
C ALA A 309 -4.98 25.89 -16.90
N LYS A 310 -4.52 26.01 -15.65
CA LYS A 310 -3.13 25.72 -15.27
C LYS A 310 -2.87 24.21 -15.21
N ALA A 311 -3.84 23.42 -14.75
CA ALA A 311 -3.73 21.96 -14.66
C ALA A 311 -3.57 21.32 -16.03
N ASP A 312 -4.37 21.75 -17.03
CA ASP A 312 -4.26 21.23 -18.40
C ASP A 312 -2.86 21.42 -19.00
N LYS A 313 -2.20 22.54 -18.68
CA LYS A 313 -0.83 22.82 -19.13
C LYS A 313 0.23 21.98 -18.43
N LYS A 314 -0.07 21.45 -17.24
CA LYS A 314 0.82 20.65 -16.41
C LYS A 314 0.65 19.15 -16.62
N ALA A 315 -0.42 18.71 -17.28
CA ALA A 315 -0.74 17.30 -17.47
C ALA A 315 0.37 16.47 -18.17
N GLY A 316 1.25 17.13 -18.95
CA GLY A 316 2.39 16.49 -19.59
C GLY A 316 3.69 16.45 -18.76
N ASN A 317 3.70 17.03 -17.56
CA ASN A 317 4.89 17.06 -16.71
C ASN A 317 5.10 15.71 -16.05
N LEU A 318 6.37 15.30 -15.92
CA LEU A 318 6.71 14.11 -15.15
C LEU A 318 6.31 14.31 -13.68
N SER A 319 5.43 13.45 -13.18
CA SER A 319 4.99 13.43 -11.78
C SER A 319 5.39 12.08 -11.19
N ALA A 320 6.51 12.06 -10.45
CA ALA A 320 7.06 10.83 -9.86
C ALA A 320 7.00 10.84 -8.32
N GLU A 321 6.56 11.94 -7.72
CA GLU A 321 6.14 11.96 -6.32
C GLU A 321 4.63 11.72 -6.25
N GLY A 322 4.07 11.68 -5.04
CA GLY A 322 2.65 11.38 -4.84
C GLY A 322 2.40 10.58 -3.57
N ALA A 323 1.22 9.95 -3.52
CA ALA A 323 0.83 9.06 -2.45
C ALA A 323 0.00 7.91 -3.01
N ILE A 324 0.13 6.75 -2.37
CA ILE A 324 -0.70 5.59 -2.61
C ILE A 324 -1.83 5.58 -1.58
N ALA A 325 -3.06 5.47 -2.07
CA ALA A 325 -4.24 5.27 -1.24
C ALA A 325 -4.78 3.85 -1.41
N SER A 326 -5.44 3.33 -0.38
CA SER A 326 -6.14 2.05 -0.43
C SER A 326 -7.56 2.16 0.09
N TYR A 327 -8.48 1.39 -0.48
CA TYR A 327 -9.84 1.24 0.00
C TYR A 327 -10.21 -0.24 0.06
N VAL A 328 -10.67 -0.71 1.21
CA VAL A 328 -11.28 -2.04 1.36
C VAL A 328 -12.74 -1.82 1.74
N HIS A 329 -13.65 -2.33 0.92
CA HIS A 329 -15.08 -2.16 1.16
C HIS A 329 -15.53 -2.88 2.44
N PHE A 330 -16.64 -2.47 3.05
CA PHE A 330 -17.06 -2.98 4.37
C PHE A 330 -17.26 -4.51 4.42
N ASN A 331 -17.66 -5.10 3.28
CA ASN A 331 -17.81 -6.56 3.14
C ASN A 331 -16.48 -7.30 2.91
N GLN A 332 -15.37 -6.56 2.78
CA GLN A 332 -14.00 -7.02 2.54
C GLN A 332 -13.84 -7.89 1.28
N LYS A 333 -14.77 -7.82 0.33
CA LYS A 333 -14.72 -8.55 -0.96
C LYS A 333 -14.16 -7.71 -2.10
N ILE A 334 -14.07 -6.40 -1.90
CA ILE A 334 -13.52 -5.45 -2.88
C ILE A 334 -12.39 -4.69 -2.19
N GLY A 335 -11.22 -4.69 -2.82
CA GLY A 335 -10.04 -3.94 -2.39
C GLY A 335 -9.44 -3.20 -3.56
N VAL A 336 -9.09 -1.94 -3.34
CA VAL A 336 -8.46 -1.05 -4.31
C VAL A 336 -7.19 -0.48 -3.69
N ILE A 337 -6.11 -0.44 -4.48
CA ILE A 337 -4.94 0.39 -4.25
C ILE A 337 -4.75 1.24 -5.50
N VAL A 338 -4.45 2.52 -5.29
CA VAL A 338 -4.24 3.48 -6.37
C VAL A 338 -3.08 4.39 -6.02
N GLU A 339 -2.16 4.55 -6.97
CA GLU A 339 -1.12 5.56 -6.93
C GLU A 339 -1.65 6.85 -7.53
N VAL A 340 -1.59 7.95 -6.79
CA VAL A 340 -1.89 9.28 -7.30
C VAL A 340 -0.60 10.08 -7.27
N ASN A 341 -0.14 10.50 -8.45
CA ASN A 341 1.11 11.22 -8.59
C ASN A 341 0.94 12.74 -8.52
N SER A 342 2.01 13.40 -8.08
CA SER A 342 2.18 14.85 -8.10
C SER A 342 3.59 15.22 -8.55
N GLU A 343 3.75 16.46 -9.03
CA GLU A 343 5.07 17.00 -9.41
C GLU A 343 6.03 17.06 -8.20
N THR A 344 5.49 17.32 -7.00
CA THR A 344 6.28 17.46 -5.77
C THR A 344 5.67 16.68 -4.62
N ASP A 345 6.50 16.27 -3.67
CA ASP A 345 6.13 15.59 -2.43
C ASP A 345 5.35 16.50 -1.46
N PHE A 346 5.62 17.82 -1.47
CA PHE A 346 4.87 18.80 -0.68
C PHE A 346 3.37 18.80 -0.97
N VAL A 347 2.97 18.45 -2.19
CA VAL A 347 1.55 18.28 -2.54
C VAL A 347 0.99 17.00 -1.93
N ALA A 348 1.74 15.90 -1.99
CA ALA A 348 1.31 14.58 -1.52
C ALA A 348 1.04 14.52 -0.01
N ILE A 349 1.73 15.34 0.78
CA ILE A 349 1.53 15.40 2.24
C ILE A 349 0.33 16.25 2.65
N ASN A 350 -0.29 16.99 1.73
CA ASN A 350 -1.45 17.84 2.00
C ASN A 350 -2.72 17.00 2.22
N GLU A 351 -3.53 17.36 3.22
CA GLU A 351 -4.78 16.65 3.52
C GLU A 351 -5.77 16.62 2.35
N ILE A 352 -5.87 17.71 1.57
CA ILE A 352 -6.75 17.76 0.38
C ILE A 352 -6.31 16.71 -0.65
N PHE A 353 -5.00 16.51 -0.81
CA PHE A 353 -4.46 15.51 -1.74
C PHE A 353 -4.73 14.09 -1.25
N LYS A 354 -4.54 13.84 0.06
CA LYS A 354 -4.81 12.53 0.67
C LYS A 354 -6.30 12.16 0.59
N GLU A 355 -7.18 13.11 0.87
CA GLU A 355 -8.63 12.94 0.75
C GLU A 355 -9.01 12.63 -0.70
N PHE A 356 -8.49 13.39 -1.66
CA PHE A 356 -8.70 13.09 -3.09
C PHE A 356 -8.22 11.69 -3.48
N ALA A 357 -7.02 11.27 -3.05
CA ALA A 357 -6.52 9.94 -3.36
C ALA A 357 -7.38 8.82 -2.75
N ALA A 358 -7.90 9.03 -1.52
CA ALA A 358 -8.84 8.12 -0.88
C ALA A 358 -10.19 8.06 -1.61
N ASP A 359 -10.72 9.20 -2.05
CA ASP A 359 -11.95 9.30 -2.82
C ASP A 359 -11.82 8.60 -4.18
N VAL A 360 -10.67 8.74 -4.85
CA VAL A 360 -10.38 8.02 -6.09
C VAL A 360 -10.41 6.50 -5.85
N ALA A 361 -9.78 6.00 -4.79
CA ALA A 361 -9.82 4.58 -4.45
C ALA A 361 -11.25 4.08 -4.21
N MET A 362 -12.07 4.87 -3.51
CA MET A 362 -13.49 4.56 -3.27
C MET A 362 -14.30 4.60 -4.57
N GLN A 363 -14.05 5.58 -5.44
CA GLN A 363 -14.73 5.72 -6.72
C GLN A 363 -14.43 4.52 -7.63
N ILE A 364 -13.18 4.05 -7.68
CA ILE A 364 -12.83 2.82 -8.41
C ILE A 364 -13.63 1.63 -7.87
N ALA A 365 -13.70 1.47 -6.54
CA ALA A 365 -14.45 0.38 -5.92
C ALA A 365 -15.96 0.43 -6.22
N ALA A 366 -16.52 1.63 -6.37
CA ALA A 366 -17.93 1.84 -6.72
C ALA A 366 -18.24 1.59 -8.21
N ASN A 367 -17.22 1.51 -9.07
CA ASN A 367 -17.37 1.38 -10.52
C ASN A 367 -16.67 0.10 -11.02
N PRO A 368 -17.34 -1.07 -10.97
CA PRO A 368 -16.74 -2.36 -11.30
C PRO A 368 -16.30 -2.52 -12.76
N ASN A 369 -16.72 -1.62 -13.66
CA ASN A 369 -16.34 -1.61 -15.07
C ASN A 369 -15.01 -0.86 -15.32
N VAL A 370 -14.42 -0.21 -14.32
CA VAL A 370 -13.14 0.47 -14.47
C VAL A 370 -12.03 -0.57 -14.53
N THR A 371 -11.34 -0.64 -15.67
CA THR A 371 -10.24 -1.58 -15.92
C THR A 371 -8.91 -0.91 -16.23
N CYS A 372 -8.88 0.41 -16.41
CA CYS A 372 -7.70 1.20 -16.77
C CYS A 372 -7.80 2.63 -16.22
N ILE A 373 -6.67 3.34 -16.14
CA ILE A 373 -6.64 4.74 -15.67
C ILE A 373 -7.06 5.69 -16.79
N THR A 374 -6.55 5.44 -17.99
CA THR A 374 -6.86 6.24 -19.19
C THR A 374 -7.32 5.34 -20.33
N THR A 375 -8.12 5.89 -21.26
CA THR A 375 -8.57 5.13 -22.44
C THR A 375 -7.44 4.70 -23.36
N ALA A 376 -6.25 5.31 -23.24
CA ALA A 376 -5.06 4.93 -24.00
C ALA A 376 -4.46 3.59 -23.52
N GLU A 377 -4.78 3.17 -22.30
CA GLU A 377 -4.36 1.88 -21.73
C GLU A 377 -5.35 0.75 -22.01
N LEU A 378 -6.50 1.03 -22.62
CA LEU A 378 -7.45 -0.01 -22.99
C LEU A 378 -6.80 -0.95 -24.01
N ASP A 379 -6.85 -2.25 -23.71
CA ASP A 379 -6.49 -3.27 -24.69
C ASP A 379 -7.35 -3.06 -25.94
N PRO A 380 -6.75 -2.95 -27.14
CA PRO A 380 -7.49 -2.86 -28.39
C PRO A 380 -8.56 -3.94 -28.55
N ALA A 381 -8.36 -5.13 -27.97
CA ALA A 381 -9.32 -6.23 -27.99
C ALA A 381 -10.60 -6.00 -27.17
N VAL A 382 -10.64 -4.98 -26.30
CA VAL A 382 -11.83 -4.56 -25.54
C VAL A 382 -12.65 -3.50 -26.30
N ILE A 383 -12.06 -2.90 -27.34
CA ILE A 383 -12.68 -1.84 -28.15
C ILE A 383 -13.46 -2.42 -29.35
N GLU A 384 -13.17 -3.67 -29.75
CA GLU A 384 -13.94 -4.46 -30.72
C GLU A 384 -15.08 -5.25 -30.06
#